data_AF-A0A498S1G3-F1
#
_entry.id   AF-A0A498S1G3-F1
#
_cell.length_a   1.000
_cell.length_b   1.000
_cell.length_c   1.000
_cell.angle_alpha   90.00
_cell.angle_beta   90.00
_cell.angle_gamma   90.00
#
_symmetry.space_group_name_H-M   'P 1'
#
loop_
_entity.id
_entity.type
_entity.pdbx_description
1 polymer ?
#
loop_
_entity_poly.entity_id
_entity_poly.type
_entity_poly.pdbx_seq_one_letter_code
_entity_poly.pdbx_strand_id
1 'polypeptide(L)'
;LTCPCLDKTTIPADVDINAVTNFLQTLSTNAQKRIDELQKEANTLRENIDSIFDIDDMREEPYHLHSVIVHEGEANVGHYWAYIASSPVSSDQDKEVPWRKFNDKSVEPATWQQIEEDSFGSRRACSAYCLVYTRKKCENVLYGQEQKQPAQSIVELIDSLPNDLKLEVSADNALFDSETIKWDADHPTVVYDPEKKTFVNLPLPSSDMDLMEMVSYKGPVEFGILCKRHYELAARFFGLFMLKSALSALNIMDELFLERDESAFSLIQEARLLANHVGHYEKAQKMSTVPYVDRLMFLIDWASIFGIPLNNPARSVFILRMIMNVDKAQYSNVISTCEKVVEKFIGDDPSSEMTLNNTHVLYELFCQMITLLNDIVKKVDLSSIKQGRTVLSMDIQQSRLLCVSIRMMEKIDMYATVKSSNLEQKLFFCLVHNALLIIYVIRISQRLIDHIGDESDDSILANNENFLDKEYKAMIVRLHRMGNDASEKTIQYVISMWNQLLSNSNGLQRVPWVYQKILDASEQKTPSNMPAPKLNVKAANSGYDLFLLRQAMDANLEVKCADDLNILVRTVVQGKSNIIDNASSN
;
A
#
# COMPACT_ATOMS: atom_id res chain seq x y z
N LEU A 1 -45.65 -16.82 4.25
CA LEU A 1 -46.63 -16.54 5.33
C LEU A 1 -46.95 -17.86 6.03
N THR A 2 -46.41 -18.08 7.23
CA THR A 2 -46.79 -19.23 8.07
C THR A 2 -48.20 -18.99 8.60
N CYS A 3 -49.13 -19.92 8.35
CA CYS A 3 -50.51 -19.80 8.82
C CYS A 3 -50.53 -19.93 10.35
N PRO A 4 -51.20 -19.04 11.10
CA PRO A 4 -51.36 -19.21 12.54
C PRO A 4 -52.25 -20.44 12.80
N CYS A 5 -51.81 -21.32 13.68
CA CYS A 5 -52.60 -22.49 14.08
C CYS A 5 -53.78 -21.98 14.93
N LEU A 6 -55.01 -22.10 14.42
CA LEU A 6 -56.23 -21.72 15.14
C LEU A 6 -56.49 -22.69 16.30
N ASP A 7 -56.67 -22.14 17.51
CA ASP A 7 -57.00 -22.90 18.71
C ASP A 7 -58.41 -23.52 18.58
N LYS A 8 -58.46 -24.85 18.57
CA LYS A 8 -59.68 -25.65 18.37
C LYS A 8 -60.71 -25.50 19.49
N THR A 9 -60.34 -24.90 20.62
CA THR A 9 -61.22 -24.75 21.79
C THR A 9 -62.24 -23.61 21.66
N THR A 10 -62.07 -22.73 20.67
CA THR A 10 -62.91 -21.53 20.47
C THR A 10 -64.00 -21.68 19.40
N ILE A 11 -64.11 -22.86 18.77
CA ILE A 11 -64.89 -23.04 17.54
C ILE A 11 -66.20 -23.81 17.84
N PRO A 12 -67.38 -23.31 17.41
CA PRO A 12 -68.67 -24.00 17.57
C PRO A 12 -68.67 -25.42 16.98
N ALA A 13 -69.33 -26.37 17.65
CA ALA A 13 -69.31 -27.80 17.32
C ALA A 13 -69.96 -28.17 15.95
N ASP A 14 -70.68 -27.22 15.35
CA ASP A 14 -71.38 -27.30 14.07
C ASP A 14 -70.54 -26.80 12.88
N VAL A 15 -69.34 -26.28 13.11
CA VAL A 15 -68.43 -25.81 12.05
C VAL A 15 -67.42 -26.89 11.71
N ASP A 16 -67.47 -27.39 10.46
CA ASP A 16 -66.42 -28.26 9.93
C ASP A 16 -65.15 -27.43 9.65
N ILE A 17 -64.25 -27.44 10.63
CA ILE A 17 -62.95 -26.75 10.58
C ILE A 17 -62.13 -27.21 9.37
N ASN A 18 -62.24 -28.47 8.95
CA ASN A 18 -61.48 -28.96 7.82
C ASN A 18 -62.01 -28.36 6.52
N ALA A 19 -63.34 -28.24 6.38
CA ALA A 19 -63.95 -27.57 5.23
C ALA A 19 -63.56 -26.08 5.16
N VAL A 20 -63.60 -25.36 6.28
CA VAL A 20 -63.19 -23.94 6.35
C VAL A 20 -61.70 -23.79 6.05
N THR A 21 -60.85 -24.64 6.63
CA THR A 21 -59.41 -24.61 6.40
C THR A 21 -59.08 -24.90 4.94
N ASN A 22 -59.70 -25.91 4.33
CA ASN A 22 -59.51 -26.24 2.91
C ASN A 22 -59.98 -25.10 1.99
N PHE A 23 -61.09 -24.44 2.33
CA PHE A 23 -61.57 -23.28 1.59
C PHE A 23 -60.59 -22.10 1.68
N LEU A 24 -60.11 -21.76 2.88
CA LEU A 24 -59.14 -20.68 3.08
C LEU A 24 -57.78 -20.98 2.43
N GLN A 25 -57.32 -22.23 2.47
CA GLN A 25 -56.12 -22.67 1.76
C GLN A 25 -56.29 -22.52 0.25
N THR A 26 -57.43 -22.96 -0.30
CA THR A 26 -57.74 -22.80 -1.73
C THR A 26 -57.79 -21.32 -2.13
N LEU A 27 -58.44 -20.47 -1.32
CA LEU A 27 -58.49 -19.03 -1.55
C LEU A 27 -57.10 -18.38 -1.50
N SER A 28 -56.28 -18.76 -0.51
CA SER A 28 -54.90 -18.29 -0.39
C SER A 28 -54.05 -18.72 -1.58
N THR A 29 -54.16 -19.96 -2.04
CA THR A 29 -53.44 -20.45 -3.23
C THR A 29 -53.89 -19.70 -4.48
N ASN A 30 -55.18 -19.46 -4.65
CA ASN A 30 -55.71 -18.69 -5.78
C ASN A 30 -55.24 -17.23 -5.76
N ALA A 31 -55.22 -16.59 -4.59
CA ALA A 31 -54.71 -15.22 -4.43
C ALA A 31 -53.21 -15.13 -4.74
N GLN A 32 -52.41 -16.08 -4.25
CA GLN A 32 -50.97 -16.14 -4.54
C GLN A 32 -50.73 -16.33 -6.04
N LYS A 33 -51.44 -17.27 -6.68
CA LYS A 33 -51.36 -17.48 -8.13
C LYS A 33 -51.67 -16.19 -8.89
N ARG A 34 -52.68 -15.43 -8.46
CA ARG A 34 -53.04 -14.15 -9.11
C ARG A 34 -51.98 -13.08 -8.92
N ILE A 35 -51.34 -13.01 -7.76
CA ILE A 35 -50.20 -12.10 -7.50
C ILE A 35 -49.04 -12.46 -8.44
N ASP A 36 -48.70 -13.74 -8.55
CA ASP A 36 -47.58 -14.20 -9.40
C ASP A 36 -47.86 -13.91 -10.88
N GLU A 37 -49.11 -14.12 -11.34
CA GLU A 37 -49.55 -13.76 -12.70
C GLU A 37 -49.41 -12.25 -12.97
N LEU A 38 -49.85 -11.40 -12.04
CA LEU A 38 -49.77 -9.94 -12.18
C LEU A 38 -48.32 -9.45 -12.13
N GLN A 39 -47.47 -10.05 -11.29
CA GLN A 39 -46.03 -9.74 -11.26
C GLN A 39 -45.36 -10.11 -12.58
N LYS A 40 -45.70 -11.28 -13.14
CA LYS A 40 -45.19 -11.70 -14.45
C LYS A 40 -45.64 -10.74 -15.54
N GLU A 41 -46.92 -10.37 -15.56
CA GLU A 41 -47.45 -9.40 -16.53
C GLU A 41 -46.78 -8.03 -16.39
N ALA A 42 -46.59 -7.55 -15.16
CA ALA A 42 -45.88 -6.30 -14.89
C ALA A 42 -44.42 -6.33 -15.37
N ASN A 43 -43.72 -7.46 -15.17
CA ASN A 43 -42.34 -7.62 -15.65
C ASN A 43 -42.29 -7.67 -17.19
N THR A 44 -43.19 -8.41 -17.84
CA THR A 44 -43.27 -8.44 -19.31
C THR A 44 -43.61 -7.06 -19.88
N LEU A 45 -44.52 -6.31 -19.24
CA LEU A 45 -44.81 -4.95 -19.65
C LEU A 45 -43.60 -4.02 -19.46
N ARG A 46 -42.84 -4.18 -18.39
CA ARG A 46 -41.59 -3.43 -18.16
C ARG A 46 -40.56 -3.73 -19.25
N GLU A 47 -40.32 -5.00 -19.55
CA GLU A 47 -39.40 -5.43 -20.61
C GLU A 47 -39.83 -4.89 -21.99
N ASN A 48 -41.13 -4.90 -22.28
CA ASN A 48 -41.67 -4.32 -23.51
C ASN A 48 -41.48 -2.81 -23.58
N ILE A 49 -41.60 -2.09 -22.45
CA ILE A 49 -41.35 -0.65 -22.38
C ILE A 49 -39.86 -0.36 -22.59
N ASP A 50 -38.98 -1.11 -21.93
CA ASP A 50 -37.53 -0.88 -21.99
C ASP A 50 -36.97 -1.19 -23.40
N SER A 51 -37.58 -2.15 -24.11
CA SER A 51 -37.19 -2.54 -25.48
C SER A 51 -37.92 -1.81 -26.60
N ILE A 52 -38.86 -0.90 -26.30
CA ILE A 52 -39.71 -0.27 -27.32
C ILE A 52 -38.92 0.51 -28.37
N PHE A 53 -37.80 1.11 -27.96
CA PHE A 53 -36.89 1.85 -28.85
C PHE A 53 -35.64 1.04 -29.22
N ASP A 54 -35.58 -0.23 -28.81
CA ASP A 54 -34.45 -1.10 -29.11
C ASP A 54 -34.59 -1.76 -30.50
N ILE A 55 -34.74 -0.91 -31.51
CA ILE A 55 -34.88 -1.28 -32.91
C ILE A 55 -33.77 -0.60 -33.73
N ASP A 56 -33.33 -1.24 -34.81
CA ASP A 56 -32.16 -0.79 -35.57
C ASP A 56 -32.32 0.65 -36.11
N ASP A 57 -33.51 1.02 -36.57
CA ASP A 57 -33.83 2.36 -37.08
C ASP A 57 -33.65 3.46 -36.01
N MET A 58 -33.80 3.14 -34.72
CA MET A 58 -33.62 4.09 -33.61
C MET A 58 -32.15 4.18 -33.14
N ARG A 59 -31.24 3.38 -33.70
CA ARG A 59 -29.81 3.36 -33.37
C ARG A 59 -28.93 4.10 -34.39
N GLU A 60 -29.51 4.71 -35.43
CA GLU A 60 -28.77 5.34 -36.53
C GLU A 60 -27.97 6.59 -36.15
N GLU A 61 -28.33 7.26 -35.04
CA GLU A 61 -27.75 8.53 -34.59
C GLU A 61 -27.18 8.44 -33.17
N PRO A 62 -26.08 7.69 -32.96
CA PRO A 62 -25.48 7.55 -31.64
C PRO A 62 -24.71 8.79 -31.19
N TYR A 63 -24.82 9.08 -29.89
CA TYR A 63 -24.09 10.12 -29.19
C TYR A 63 -23.28 9.49 -28.05
N HIS A 64 -22.00 9.88 -27.93
CA HIS A 64 -21.16 9.46 -26.83
C HIS A 64 -21.10 10.57 -25.78
N LEU A 65 -21.16 10.20 -24.51
CA LEU A 65 -20.96 11.13 -23.41
C LEU A 65 -19.49 11.55 -23.38
N HIS A 66 -19.23 12.85 -23.49
CA HIS A 66 -17.88 13.40 -23.50
C HIS A 66 -17.50 14.02 -22.16
N SER A 67 -18.41 14.80 -21.56
CA SER A 67 -18.17 15.38 -20.25
C SER A 67 -19.41 15.54 -19.39
N VAL A 68 -19.19 15.55 -18.08
CA VAL A 68 -20.22 15.73 -17.05
C VAL A 68 -19.75 16.84 -16.11
N ILE A 69 -20.53 17.91 -16.00
CA ILE A 69 -20.26 19.01 -15.07
C ILE A 69 -21.13 18.79 -13.84
N VAL A 70 -20.48 18.72 -12.69
CA VAL A 70 -21.12 18.43 -11.41
C VAL A 70 -21.08 19.67 -10.54
N HIS A 71 -22.14 19.85 -9.77
CA HIS A 71 -22.28 20.90 -8.78
C HIS A 71 -22.54 20.29 -7.41
N GLU A 72 -21.76 20.71 -6.41
CA GLU A 72 -21.99 20.40 -5.00
C GLU A 72 -22.31 21.68 -4.21
N GLY A 73 -23.47 21.73 -3.59
CA GLY A 73 -23.87 22.85 -2.74
C GLY A 73 -25.28 23.36 -2.99
N GLU A 74 -25.53 24.58 -2.56
CA GLU A 74 -26.81 25.26 -2.74
C GLU A 74 -26.88 25.99 -4.09
N ALA A 75 -28.08 26.33 -4.56
CA ALA A 75 -28.27 26.91 -5.90
C ALA A 75 -27.46 28.20 -6.16
N ASN A 76 -27.16 28.99 -5.13
CA ASN A 76 -26.44 30.27 -5.24
C ASN A 76 -24.96 30.18 -4.84
N VAL A 77 -24.56 29.10 -4.18
CA VAL A 77 -23.21 28.91 -3.64
C VAL A 77 -22.89 27.42 -3.65
N GLY A 78 -21.87 27.06 -4.40
CA GLY A 78 -21.38 25.70 -4.43
C GLY A 78 -20.09 25.59 -5.21
N HIS A 79 -19.62 24.35 -5.28
CA HIS A 79 -18.37 23.99 -5.93
C HIS A 79 -18.65 23.23 -7.23
N TYR A 80 -17.88 23.52 -8.26
CA TYR A 80 -18.04 22.91 -9.58
C TYR A 80 -16.80 22.16 -9.98
N TRP A 81 -16.99 20.98 -10.57
CA TRP A 81 -15.93 20.25 -11.25
C TRP A 81 -16.48 19.54 -12.48
N ALA A 82 -15.59 19.04 -13.33
CA ALA A 82 -15.97 18.33 -14.53
C ALA A 82 -15.28 16.96 -14.62
N TYR A 83 -16.02 15.97 -15.10
CA TYR A 83 -15.48 14.73 -15.62
C TYR A 83 -15.37 14.83 -17.13
N ILE A 84 -14.21 14.56 -17.71
CA ILE A 84 -13.96 14.65 -19.15
C ILE A 84 -13.30 13.36 -19.64
N ALA A 85 -13.83 12.78 -20.72
CA ALA A 85 -13.25 11.63 -21.39
C ALA A 85 -12.00 12.04 -22.17
N SER A 86 -10.89 11.31 -21.99
CA SER A 86 -9.60 11.66 -22.61
C SER A 86 -9.49 11.24 -24.09
N SER A 87 -10.41 10.40 -24.58
CA SER A 87 -10.49 9.98 -25.98
C SER A 87 -11.95 9.67 -26.34
N PRO A 88 -12.37 9.84 -27.61
CA PRO A 88 -13.61 9.25 -28.10
C PRO A 88 -13.61 7.74 -27.84
N VAL A 89 -14.82 7.19 -27.66
CA VAL A 89 -15.08 5.76 -27.50
C VAL A 89 -14.78 5.08 -28.83
N SER A 90 -13.52 4.73 -29.07
CA SER A 90 -13.12 3.98 -30.27
C SER A 90 -13.93 2.69 -30.33
N SER A 91 -14.46 2.38 -31.51
CA SER A 91 -15.31 1.24 -31.82
C SER A 91 -14.65 -0.15 -31.69
N ASP A 92 -13.55 -0.27 -30.94
CA ASP A 92 -12.95 -1.56 -30.60
C ASP A 92 -13.51 -2.00 -29.25
N GLN A 93 -14.25 -3.10 -29.25
CA GLN A 93 -15.15 -3.58 -28.20
C GLN A 93 -14.52 -3.95 -26.84
N ASP A 94 -13.31 -3.50 -26.49
CA ASP A 94 -12.62 -3.98 -25.27
C ASP A 94 -11.71 -2.96 -24.54
N LYS A 95 -11.78 -1.66 -24.83
CA LYS A 95 -11.01 -0.66 -24.06
C LYS A 95 -11.91 0.28 -23.27
N GLU A 96 -11.74 0.27 -21.94
CA GLU A 96 -12.35 1.25 -21.05
C GLU A 96 -11.95 2.67 -21.47
N VAL A 97 -12.94 3.58 -21.49
CA VAL A 97 -12.73 4.99 -21.79
C VAL A 97 -11.98 5.63 -20.61
N PRO A 98 -10.80 6.23 -20.82
CA PRO A 98 -10.06 6.87 -19.74
C PRO A 98 -10.71 8.21 -19.35
N TRP A 99 -11.39 8.23 -18.21
CA TRP A 99 -11.99 9.43 -17.63
C TRP A 99 -11.02 10.17 -16.71
N ARG A 100 -11.15 11.49 -16.65
CA ARG A 100 -10.42 12.34 -15.71
C ARG A 100 -11.36 13.31 -15.00
N LYS A 101 -11.10 13.54 -13.71
CA LYS A 101 -11.76 14.56 -12.89
C LYS A 101 -10.92 15.84 -12.93
N PHE A 102 -11.51 16.91 -13.41
CA PHE A 102 -10.96 18.26 -13.43
C PHE A 102 -11.61 19.06 -12.31
N ASN A 103 -10.86 19.24 -11.23
CA ASN A 103 -11.30 19.92 -10.02
C ASN A 103 -10.31 21.03 -9.66
N ASP A 104 -10.58 22.24 -10.15
CA ASP A 104 -9.69 23.40 -10.08
C ASP A 104 -8.26 23.08 -10.55
N LYS A 105 -7.29 23.13 -9.64
CA LYS A 105 -5.87 22.85 -9.89
C LYS A 105 -5.54 21.35 -9.98
N SER A 106 -6.47 20.47 -9.61
CA SER A 106 -6.26 19.03 -9.54
C SER A 106 -6.89 18.33 -10.74
N VAL A 107 -6.08 17.54 -11.45
CA VAL A 107 -6.52 16.68 -12.55
C VAL A 107 -6.11 15.25 -12.26
N GLU A 108 -7.10 14.37 -12.06
CA GLU A 108 -6.89 13.00 -11.59
C GLU A 108 -7.63 11.99 -12.49
N PRO A 109 -7.14 10.75 -12.65
CA PRO A 109 -7.92 9.68 -13.27
C PRO A 109 -9.22 9.43 -12.49
N ALA A 110 -10.31 9.17 -13.21
CA ALA A 110 -11.63 8.90 -12.63
C ALA A 110 -12.21 7.58 -13.16
N THR A 111 -13.00 6.90 -12.35
CA THR A 111 -13.75 5.70 -12.77
C THR A 111 -15.19 6.06 -13.11
N TRP A 112 -15.84 5.24 -13.95
CA TRP A 112 -17.26 5.42 -14.25
C TRP A 112 -18.14 5.41 -12.99
N GLN A 113 -17.83 4.51 -12.05
CA GLN A 113 -18.53 4.45 -10.76
C GLN A 113 -18.48 5.78 -9.98
N GLN A 114 -17.32 6.45 -9.95
CA GLN A 114 -17.20 7.76 -9.30
C GLN A 114 -18.06 8.83 -9.98
N ILE A 115 -18.14 8.78 -11.31
CA ILE A 115 -18.98 9.69 -12.09
C ILE A 115 -20.45 9.47 -11.73
N GLU A 116 -20.92 8.22 -11.71
CA GLU A 116 -22.31 7.90 -11.34
C GLU A 116 -22.66 8.36 -9.92
N GLU A 117 -21.77 8.09 -8.96
CA GLU A 117 -21.96 8.46 -7.55
C GLU A 117 -22.13 9.97 -7.37
N ASP A 118 -21.30 10.77 -8.02
CA ASP A 118 -21.34 12.23 -7.95
C ASP A 118 -22.48 12.83 -8.81
N SER A 119 -22.85 12.18 -9.91
CA SER A 119 -23.72 12.77 -10.94
C SER A 119 -25.20 12.48 -10.74
N PHE A 120 -25.57 11.30 -10.22
CA PHE A 120 -26.98 10.84 -10.20
C PHE A 120 -27.82 11.50 -9.09
N GLY A 121 -27.21 12.26 -8.19
CA GLY A 121 -27.94 13.07 -7.21
C GLY A 121 -28.54 12.29 -6.03
N SER A 122 -28.07 11.06 -5.78
CA SER A 122 -28.59 10.20 -4.71
C SER A 122 -27.77 10.22 -3.41
N ARG A 123 -26.54 10.74 -3.45
CA ARG A 123 -25.61 10.79 -2.32
C ARG A 123 -24.91 12.14 -2.29
N ARG A 124 -24.93 12.80 -1.11
CA ARG A 124 -24.37 14.15 -0.87
C ARG A 124 -25.16 15.24 -1.62
N ALA A 125 -24.96 16.52 -1.27
CA ALA A 125 -25.60 17.66 -1.94
C ALA A 125 -24.97 17.93 -3.33
N CYS A 126 -24.75 16.85 -4.10
CA CYS A 126 -23.94 16.79 -5.29
C CYS A 126 -24.78 16.21 -6.42
N SER A 127 -24.80 16.86 -7.58
CA SER A 127 -25.55 16.40 -8.74
C SER A 127 -24.97 16.93 -10.04
N ALA A 128 -25.14 16.17 -11.13
CA ALA A 128 -24.78 16.66 -12.45
C ALA A 128 -25.68 17.86 -12.84
N TYR A 129 -25.03 18.97 -13.15
CA TYR A 129 -25.67 20.19 -13.64
C TYR A 129 -25.74 20.22 -15.18
N CYS A 130 -24.76 19.63 -15.87
CA CYS A 130 -24.70 19.61 -17.32
C CYS A 130 -24.05 18.32 -17.85
N LEU A 131 -24.64 17.76 -18.91
CA LEU A 131 -24.12 16.61 -19.64
C LEU A 131 -23.81 17.03 -21.08
N VAL A 132 -22.58 16.79 -21.53
CA VAL A 132 -22.13 17.13 -22.87
C VAL A 132 -21.92 15.85 -23.67
N TYR A 133 -22.67 15.71 -24.75
CA TYR A 133 -22.59 14.58 -25.65
C TYR A 133 -22.02 14.99 -27.02
N THR A 134 -21.21 14.13 -27.61
CA THR A 134 -20.69 14.29 -28.98
C THR A 134 -21.34 13.30 -29.93
N ARG A 135 -21.76 13.79 -31.10
CA ARG A 135 -22.34 12.95 -32.14
C ARG A 135 -21.26 12.07 -32.76
N LYS A 136 -21.45 10.74 -32.75
CA LYS A 136 -20.44 9.77 -33.20
C LYS A 136 -19.92 10.05 -34.62
N LYS A 137 -20.83 10.40 -35.54
CA LYS A 137 -20.49 10.72 -36.95
C LYS A 137 -19.56 11.94 -37.10
N CYS A 138 -19.50 12.81 -36.10
CA CYS A 138 -18.69 14.03 -36.11
C CYS A 138 -17.37 13.89 -35.33
N GLU A 139 -17.14 12.77 -34.64
CA GLU A 139 -15.96 12.59 -33.78
C GLU A 139 -14.65 12.68 -34.56
N ASN A 140 -14.61 12.17 -35.78
CA ASN A 140 -13.44 12.30 -36.67
C ASN A 140 -13.09 13.76 -37.00
N VAL A 141 -14.08 14.66 -37.02
CA VAL A 141 -13.86 16.09 -37.28
C VAL A 141 -13.46 16.82 -35.99
N LEU A 142 -14.08 16.45 -34.87
CA LEU A 142 -13.82 17.05 -33.56
C LEU A 142 -12.45 16.65 -32.99
N TYR A 143 -12.03 15.40 -33.20
CA TYR A 143 -10.82 14.82 -32.64
C TYR A 143 -9.71 14.53 -33.68
N GLY A 144 -10.00 14.70 -34.98
CA GLY A 144 -9.07 14.45 -36.09
C GLY A 144 -9.10 13.02 -36.66
N GLN A 145 -8.74 12.84 -37.95
CA GLN A 145 -8.64 11.52 -38.61
C GLN A 145 -7.29 10.82 -38.44
N GLU A 146 -6.28 11.52 -37.92
CA GLU A 146 -5.02 10.94 -37.56
C GLU A 146 -4.93 10.99 -36.05
N GLN A 147 -4.74 9.83 -35.42
CA GLN A 147 -3.93 9.77 -34.22
C GLN A 147 -2.55 10.33 -34.59
N LYS A 148 -2.39 11.67 -34.64
CA LYS A 148 -1.14 12.25 -34.20
C LYS A 148 -1.00 11.68 -32.81
N GLN A 149 0.00 10.81 -32.64
CA GLN A 149 0.38 10.26 -31.35
C GLN A 149 0.22 11.39 -30.32
N PRO A 150 -0.48 11.16 -29.19
CA PRO A 150 -0.56 12.20 -28.16
C PRO A 150 0.86 12.70 -27.93
N ALA A 151 1.07 14.01 -28.03
CA ALA A 151 2.40 14.59 -28.00
C ALA A 151 3.20 13.95 -26.86
N GLN A 152 4.28 13.27 -27.22
CA GLN A 152 4.97 12.32 -26.36
C GLN A 152 5.84 13.07 -25.34
N SER A 153 6.02 14.38 -25.54
CA SER A 153 6.71 15.28 -24.64
C SER A 153 6.07 16.69 -24.63
N ILE A 154 6.35 17.43 -23.55
CA ILE A 154 6.01 18.87 -23.43
C ILE A 154 6.69 19.69 -24.53
N VAL A 155 7.88 19.27 -24.99
CA VAL A 155 8.62 19.95 -26.05
C VAL A 155 7.88 19.86 -27.38
N GLU A 156 7.35 18.68 -27.73
CA GLU A 156 6.53 18.51 -28.94
C GLU A 156 5.23 19.32 -28.88
N LEU A 157 4.62 19.44 -27.69
CA LEU A 157 3.44 20.30 -27.50
C LEU A 157 3.78 21.77 -27.75
N ILE A 158 4.88 22.25 -27.16
CA ILE A 158 5.35 23.63 -27.33
C ILE A 158 5.73 23.89 -28.81
N ASP A 159 6.36 22.92 -29.46
CA ASP A 159 6.73 22.99 -30.88
C ASP A 159 5.53 22.96 -31.83
N SER A 160 4.39 22.41 -31.39
CA SER A 160 3.14 22.40 -32.15
C SER A 160 2.40 23.75 -32.12
N LEU A 161 2.77 24.65 -31.20
CA LEU A 161 2.14 25.96 -31.06
C LEU A 161 2.62 26.92 -32.17
N PRO A 162 1.76 27.87 -32.59
CA PRO A 162 2.18 29.05 -33.34
C PRO A 162 3.38 29.76 -32.69
N ASN A 163 4.26 30.36 -33.50
CA ASN A 163 5.54 30.90 -33.03
C ASN A 163 5.42 31.94 -31.91
N ASP A 164 4.38 32.76 -31.95
CA ASP A 164 4.06 33.75 -30.91
C ASP A 164 3.71 33.07 -29.58
N LEU A 165 2.79 32.11 -29.60
CA LEU A 165 2.39 31.34 -28.41
C LEU A 165 3.53 30.47 -27.87
N LYS A 166 4.34 29.90 -28.76
CA LYS A 166 5.53 29.14 -28.39
C LYS A 166 6.52 29.99 -27.59
N LEU A 167 6.76 31.22 -28.03
CA LEU A 167 7.64 32.17 -27.33
C LEU A 167 7.07 32.56 -25.97
N GLU A 168 5.77 32.84 -25.91
CA GLU A 168 5.08 33.21 -24.67
C GLU A 168 5.12 32.07 -23.63
N VAL A 169 4.75 30.85 -24.04
CA VAL A 169 4.77 29.67 -23.15
C VAL A 169 6.19 29.31 -22.71
N SER A 170 7.17 29.41 -23.62
CA SER A 170 8.58 29.13 -23.26
C SER A 170 9.13 30.16 -22.27
N ALA A 171 8.75 31.44 -22.43
CA ALA A 171 9.16 32.50 -21.51
C ALA A 171 8.54 32.31 -20.12
N ASP A 172 7.25 31.97 -20.04
CA ASP A 172 6.57 31.71 -18.77
C ASP A 172 7.14 30.48 -18.04
N ASN A 173 7.41 29.38 -18.77
CA ASN A 173 8.07 28.21 -18.20
C ASN A 173 9.47 28.55 -17.65
N ALA A 174 10.24 29.39 -18.34
CA ALA A 174 11.56 29.83 -17.86
C ALA A 174 11.46 30.74 -16.61
N LEU A 175 10.39 31.54 -16.50
CA LEU A 175 10.11 32.30 -15.28
C LEU A 175 9.78 31.36 -14.12
N PHE A 176 8.96 30.33 -14.35
CA PHE A 176 8.64 29.32 -13.33
C PHE A 176 9.87 28.52 -12.86
N ASP A 177 10.76 28.15 -13.79
CA ASP A 177 12.05 27.53 -13.45
C ASP A 177 12.89 28.47 -12.57
N SER A 178 12.92 29.76 -12.91
CA SER A 178 13.62 30.78 -12.13
C SER A 178 13.00 30.97 -10.74
N GLU A 179 11.67 30.93 -10.62
CA GLU A 179 10.95 30.95 -9.35
C GLU A 179 11.28 29.73 -8.49
N THR A 180 11.38 28.54 -9.10
CA THR A 180 11.74 27.30 -8.42
C THR A 180 13.18 27.35 -7.90
N ILE A 181 14.13 27.78 -8.74
CA ILE A 181 15.53 27.97 -8.35
C ILE A 181 15.64 28.98 -7.21
N LYS A 182 14.92 30.09 -7.31
CA LYS A 182 14.88 31.12 -6.27
C LYS A 182 14.24 30.58 -4.99
N TRP A 183 13.15 29.83 -5.08
CA TRP A 183 12.50 29.20 -3.94
C TRP A 183 13.47 28.27 -3.20
N ASP A 184 14.20 27.43 -3.92
CA ASP A 184 15.21 26.52 -3.35
C ASP A 184 16.39 27.28 -2.72
N ALA A 185 16.79 28.40 -3.32
CA ALA A 185 17.85 29.27 -2.80
C ALA A 185 17.43 30.07 -1.55
N ASP A 186 16.18 30.56 -1.51
CA ASP A 186 15.60 31.33 -0.41
C ASP A 186 15.13 30.42 0.74
N HIS A 187 14.84 29.15 0.44
CA HIS A 187 14.45 28.11 1.40
C HIS A 187 15.44 26.94 1.37
N PRO A 188 16.73 27.16 1.72
CA PRO A 188 17.69 26.07 1.83
C PRO A 188 17.18 25.09 2.88
N THR A 189 16.68 23.94 2.42
CA THR A 189 16.13 22.79 3.18
C THR A 189 15.87 23.10 4.65
N VAL A 190 14.88 23.96 4.93
CA VAL A 190 14.47 24.24 6.31
C VAL A 190 13.66 23.05 6.79
N VAL A 191 14.27 22.29 7.68
CA VAL A 191 13.65 21.26 8.53
C VAL A 191 12.32 21.81 9.08
N TYR A 192 11.20 21.19 8.72
CA TYR A 192 9.91 21.51 9.33
C TYR A 192 9.26 20.31 10.00
N ASP A 193 8.89 20.54 11.26
CA ASP A 193 8.44 19.64 12.32
C ASP A 193 6.91 19.55 12.34
N PRO A 194 6.35 18.40 12.72
CA PRO A 194 5.20 18.42 13.61
C PRO A 194 5.48 17.56 14.85
N GLU A 195 5.86 18.28 15.90
CA GLU A 195 5.99 17.90 17.31
C GLU A 195 7.29 17.22 17.77
N LYS A 196 8.27 18.10 18.00
CA LYS A 196 9.39 17.97 18.94
C LYS A 196 10.32 16.79 18.67
N LYS A 197 11.12 16.92 17.62
CA LYS A 197 12.48 16.38 17.64
C LYS A 197 13.49 17.49 17.38
N THR A 198 14.13 17.95 18.45
CA THR A 198 15.42 18.63 18.41
C THR A 198 16.44 17.74 17.71
N PHE A 199 16.61 17.90 16.39
CA PHE A 199 17.73 17.30 15.67
C PHE A 199 18.93 18.24 15.74
N VAL A 200 19.69 18.07 16.82
CA VAL A 200 21.10 18.45 16.82
C VAL A 200 21.82 17.46 15.90
N ASN A 201 22.40 17.95 14.79
CA ASN A 201 23.41 17.26 13.96
C ASN A 201 23.24 15.73 13.82
N LEU A 202 22.21 15.27 13.08
CA LEU A 202 22.11 13.85 12.77
C LEU A 202 23.28 13.45 11.84
N PRO A 203 24.08 12.43 12.18
CA PRO A 203 25.14 11.96 11.30
C PRO A 203 24.57 11.44 9.99
N LEU A 204 25.33 11.55 8.91
CA LEU A 204 24.99 10.90 7.64
C LEU A 204 24.81 9.39 7.86
N PRO A 205 23.90 8.71 7.13
CA PRO A 205 23.68 7.27 7.32
C PRO A 205 24.96 6.43 7.29
N SER A 206 25.91 6.76 6.39
CA SER A 206 27.22 6.10 6.30
C SER A 206 28.16 6.37 7.48
N SER A 207 27.90 7.40 8.28
CA SER A 207 28.65 7.75 9.50
C SER A 207 27.88 7.53 10.80
N ASP A 208 26.62 7.08 10.76
CA ASP A 208 25.87 6.63 11.94
C ASP A 208 26.35 5.22 12.35
N MET A 209 27.16 5.15 13.41
CA MET A 209 27.71 3.90 13.91
C MET A 209 26.65 2.89 14.37
N ASP A 210 25.55 3.35 14.97
CA ASP A 210 24.44 2.48 15.42
C ASP A 210 23.72 1.88 14.21
N LEU A 211 23.55 2.68 13.15
CA LEU A 211 22.96 2.22 11.91
C LEU A 211 23.86 1.22 11.17
N MET A 212 25.15 1.53 11.07
CA MET A 212 26.12 0.66 10.40
C MET A 212 26.30 -0.69 11.11
N GLU A 213 26.18 -0.73 12.44
CA GLU A 213 26.16 -1.98 13.21
C GLU A 213 24.90 -2.82 12.93
N MET A 214 23.74 -2.19 12.69
CA MET A 214 22.54 -2.92 12.27
C MET A 214 22.65 -3.49 10.87
N VAL A 215 23.31 -2.78 9.95
CA VAL A 215 23.50 -3.24 8.56
C VAL A 215 24.50 -4.39 8.46
N SER A 216 25.59 -4.36 9.23
CA SER A 216 26.59 -5.43 9.23
C SER A 216 27.09 -5.78 10.62
N TYR A 217 26.87 -7.04 11.00
CA TYR A 217 27.33 -7.62 12.26
C TYR A 217 28.70 -8.33 12.16
N LYS A 218 29.25 -8.51 10.94
CA LYS A 218 30.50 -9.28 10.70
C LYS A 218 31.76 -8.43 10.50
N GLY A 219 31.63 -7.11 10.48
CA GLY A 219 32.72 -6.20 10.16
C GLY A 219 32.24 -4.94 9.43
N PRO A 220 33.16 -4.06 9.03
CA PRO A 220 32.82 -2.83 8.31
C PRO A 220 32.09 -3.15 7.01
N VAL A 221 31.09 -2.33 6.67
CA VAL A 221 30.32 -2.47 5.43
C VAL A 221 31.22 -2.14 4.24
N GLU A 222 31.45 -3.11 3.36
CA GLU A 222 32.11 -2.86 2.08
C GLU A 222 31.10 -2.27 1.08
N PHE A 223 31.03 -0.93 1.03
CA PHE A 223 30.09 -0.20 0.19
C PHE A 223 30.09 -0.64 -1.27
N GLY A 224 31.27 -0.90 -1.85
CA GLY A 224 31.37 -1.36 -3.24
C GLY A 224 30.64 -2.69 -3.48
N ILE A 225 30.75 -3.65 -2.56
CA ILE A 225 30.04 -4.93 -2.65
C ILE A 225 28.53 -4.73 -2.43
N LEU A 226 28.16 -3.90 -1.43
CA LEU A 226 26.76 -3.62 -1.12
C LEU A 226 26.03 -2.97 -2.30
N CYS A 227 26.58 -1.89 -2.84
CA CYS A 227 26.00 -1.16 -3.95
C CYS A 227 25.92 -2.04 -5.20
N LYS A 228 27.00 -2.79 -5.51
CA LYS A 228 27.01 -3.74 -6.63
C LYS A 228 25.88 -4.76 -6.54
N ARG A 229 25.68 -5.37 -5.36
CA ARG A 229 24.57 -6.31 -5.15
C ARG A 229 23.21 -5.68 -5.44
N HIS A 230 23.00 -4.43 -5.00
CA HIS A 230 21.75 -3.72 -5.28
C HIS A 230 21.57 -3.42 -6.77
N TYR A 231 22.63 -3.04 -7.48
CA TYR A 231 22.56 -2.82 -8.93
C TYR A 231 22.26 -4.12 -9.69
N GLU A 232 22.91 -5.24 -9.34
CA GLU A 232 22.66 -6.55 -9.96
C GLU A 232 21.22 -7.03 -9.73
N LEU A 233 20.71 -6.88 -8.50
CA LEU A 233 19.32 -7.21 -8.17
C LEU A 233 18.34 -6.32 -8.94
N ALA A 234 18.56 -5.01 -8.97
CA ALA A 234 17.72 -4.08 -9.72
C ALA A 234 17.77 -4.37 -11.23
N ALA A 235 18.93 -4.69 -11.79
CA ALA A 235 19.10 -5.00 -13.20
C ALA A 235 18.32 -6.26 -13.60
N ARG A 236 18.34 -7.28 -12.73
CA ARG A 236 17.62 -8.54 -12.93
C ARG A 236 16.11 -8.35 -13.07
N PHE A 237 15.51 -7.44 -12.30
CA PHE A 237 14.05 -7.25 -12.28
C PHE A 237 13.57 -6.07 -13.13
N PHE A 238 14.34 -4.98 -13.19
CA PHE A 238 13.94 -3.71 -13.82
C PHE A 238 14.80 -3.32 -15.01
N GLY A 239 16.04 -3.81 -15.12
CA GLY A 239 17.00 -3.37 -16.14
C GLY A 239 16.51 -3.61 -17.57
N LEU A 240 16.12 -4.85 -17.88
CA LEU A 240 15.62 -5.18 -19.23
C LEU A 240 14.29 -4.49 -19.53
N PHE A 241 13.40 -4.37 -18.54
CA PHE A 241 12.15 -3.65 -18.66
C PHE A 241 12.39 -2.17 -19.01
N MET A 242 13.33 -1.53 -18.34
CA MET A 242 13.67 -0.12 -18.56
C MET A 242 14.27 0.09 -19.96
N LEU A 243 15.18 -0.79 -20.40
CA LEU A 243 15.75 -0.72 -21.74
C LEU A 243 14.70 -0.95 -22.83
N LYS A 244 13.80 -1.94 -22.67
CA LYS A 244 12.71 -2.17 -23.62
C LYS A 244 11.72 -1.01 -23.66
N SER A 245 11.41 -0.41 -22.51
CA SER A 245 10.53 0.75 -22.43
C SER A 245 11.16 1.96 -23.12
N ALA A 246 12.46 2.19 -22.93
CA ALA A 246 13.19 3.25 -23.60
C ALA A 246 13.30 3.02 -25.11
N LEU A 247 13.56 1.79 -25.56
CA LEU A 247 13.54 1.43 -26.99
C LEU A 247 12.16 1.64 -27.63
N SER A 248 11.09 1.27 -26.91
CA SER A 248 9.71 1.50 -27.35
C SER A 248 9.37 2.98 -27.42
N ALA A 249 9.82 3.79 -26.44
CA ALA A 249 9.60 5.23 -26.43
C ALA A 249 10.31 5.92 -27.59
N LEU A 250 11.49 5.44 -27.96
CA LEU A 250 12.26 5.94 -29.11
C LEU A 250 11.76 5.39 -30.47
N ASN A 251 10.73 4.55 -30.49
CA ASN A 251 10.17 3.92 -31.69
C ASN A 251 11.21 3.16 -32.56
N ILE A 252 12.16 2.50 -31.90
CA ILE A 252 13.23 1.77 -32.57
C ILE A 252 12.85 0.31 -32.73
N MET A 253 12.76 -0.16 -33.98
CA MET A 253 12.53 -1.57 -34.33
C MET A 253 13.77 -2.28 -34.89
N ASP A 254 14.91 -1.61 -34.97
CA ASP A 254 16.12 -2.11 -35.65
C ASP A 254 17.06 -2.84 -34.67
N GLU A 255 17.41 -4.10 -34.97
CA GLU A 255 18.33 -4.93 -34.18
C GLU A 255 19.77 -4.38 -34.17
N LEU A 256 20.16 -3.60 -35.20
CA LEU A 256 21.50 -2.99 -35.31
C LEU A 256 21.63 -1.64 -34.56
N PHE A 257 20.54 -1.14 -33.95
CA PHE A 257 20.55 0.14 -33.23
C PHE A 257 21.52 0.17 -32.05
N LEU A 258 21.74 -0.98 -31.40
CA LEU A 258 22.62 -1.10 -30.24
C LEU A 258 24.12 -1.06 -30.60
N GLU A 259 24.47 -1.13 -31.89
CA GLU A 259 25.86 -1.14 -32.36
C GLU A 259 26.48 0.27 -32.53
N ARG A 260 25.69 1.35 -32.41
CA ARG A 260 26.16 2.74 -32.61
C ARG A 260 26.23 3.52 -31.29
N ASP A 261 27.29 4.33 -31.12
CA ASP A 261 27.51 5.12 -29.89
C ASP A 261 26.45 6.21 -29.65
N GLU A 262 26.02 6.95 -30.70
CA GLU A 262 24.99 7.99 -30.58
C GLU A 262 23.61 7.41 -30.21
N SER A 263 23.33 6.20 -30.68
CA SER A 263 22.14 5.42 -30.37
C SER A 263 22.13 4.97 -28.90
N ALA A 264 23.28 4.53 -28.37
CA ALA A 264 23.43 4.18 -26.96
C ALA A 264 23.21 5.38 -26.03
N PHE A 265 23.74 6.56 -26.38
CA PHE A 265 23.54 7.79 -25.61
C PHE A 265 22.05 8.18 -25.53
N SER A 266 21.36 8.17 -26.67
CA SER A 266 19.92 8.49 -26.76
C SER A 266 19.07 7.52 -25.92
N LEU A 267 19.38 6.22 -25.99
CA LEU A 267 18.70 5.19 -25.21
C LEU A 267 18.88 5.39 -23.69
N ILE A 268 20.09 5.73 -23.27
CA ILE A 268 20.42 5.99 -21.87
C ILE A 268 19.73 7.27 -21.37
N GLN A 269 19.68 8.31 -22.19
CA GLN A 269 18.97 9.55 -21.85
C GLN A 269 17.48 9.29 -21.64
N GLU A 270 16.85 8.52 -22.54
CA GLU A 270 15.45 8.16 -22.41
C GLU A 270 15.17 7.28 -21.18
N ALA A 271 16.02 6.28 -20.92
CA ALA A 271 15.93 5.46 -19.72
C ALA A 271 15.99 6.30 -18.42
N ARG A 272 16.82 7.35 -18.40
CA ARG A 272 16.92 8.30 -17.28
C ARG A 272 15.69 9.21 -17.16
N LEU A 273 15.11 9.65 -18.27
CA LEU A 273 13.89 10.47 -18.28
C LEU A 273 12.69 9.68 -17.77
N LEU A 274 12.48 8.46 -18.29
CA LEU A 274 11.48 7.54 -17.78
C LEU A 274 11.64 7.34 -16.28
N ALA A 275 12.88 7.24 -15.80
CA ALA A 275 13.18 7.07 -14.38
C ALA A 275 12.67 8.18 -13.45
N ASN A 276 12.52 9.40 -13.96
CA ASN A 276 12.11 10.56 -13.18
C ASN A 276 10.61 10.81 -13.17
N HIS A 277 9.86 10.29 -14.16
CA HIS A 277 8.44 10.59 -14.35
C HIS A 277 7.49 9.41 -14.09
N VAL A 278 8.02 8.25 -13.73
CA VAL A 278 7.25 7.00 -13.64
C VAL A 278 7.43 6.33 -12.28
N GLY A 279 6.35 5.84 -11.68
CA GLY A 279 6.43 4.83 -10.62
C GLY A 279 6.82 3.48 -11.24
N HIS A 280 8.10 3.11 -11.13
CA HIS A 280 8.67 1.97 -11.87
C HIS A 280 8.17 0.65 -11.36
N TYR A 281 8.11 0.50 -10.04
CA TYR A 281 7.68 -0.71 -9.37
C TYR A 281 6.27 -1.13 -9.81
N GLU A 282 5.29 -0.23 -9.72
CA GLU A 282 3.89 -0.54 -10.07
C GLU A 282 3.70 -0.81 -11.57
N LYS A 283 4.34 -0.02 -12.45
CA LYS A 283 4.25 -0.24 -13.90
C LYS A 283 4.97 -1.51 -14.32
N ALA A 284 6.16 -1.77 -13.78
CA ALA A 284 6.88 -3.01 -14.02
C ALA A 284 6.04 -4.22 -13.54
N GLN A 285 5.35 -4.11 -12.40
CA GLN A 285 4.46 -5.18 -11.95
C GLN A 285 3.30 -5.44 -12.93
N LYS A 286 2.72 -4.39 -13.54
CA LYS A 286 1.62 -4.50 -14.51
C LYS A 286 2.07 -4.98 -15.90
N MET A 287 3.28 -4.61 -16.32
CA MET A 287 3.79 -4.84 -17.69
C MET A 287 4.76 -6.02 -17.80
N SER A 288 5.34 -6.48 -16.69
CA SER A 288 6.38 -7.49 -16.74
C SER A 288 5.81 -8.91 -16.81
N THR A 289 6.34 -9.68 -17.76
CA THR A 289 6.16 -11.14 -17.81
C THR A 289 7.19 -11.88 -16.95
N VAL A 290 8.09 -11.16 -16.29
CA VAL A 290 9.09 -11.75 -15.40
C VAL A 290 8.37 -12.21 -14.14
N PRO A 291 8.28 -13.53 -13.88
CA PRO A 291 7.77 -13.98 -12.58
C PRO A 291 8.66 -13.32 -11.53
N TYR A 292 8.05 -12.81 -10.45
CA TYR A 292 8.76 -12.27 -9.26
C TYR A 292 9.13 -10.77 -9.23
N VAL A 293 8.58 -9.91 -10.11
CA VAL A 293 8.83 -8.45 -10.03
C VAL A 293 8.28 -7.82 -8.74
N ASP A 294 7.22 -8.38 -8.19
CA ASP A 294 6.61 -7.99 -6.92
C ASP A 294 7.49 -8.27 -5.69
N ARG A 295 8.58 -9.04 -5.82
CA ARG A 295 9.48 -9.38 -4.71
C ARG A 295 10.34 -8.21 -4.24
N LEU A 296 10.68 -7.28 -5.14
CA LEU A 296 11.65 -6.20 -4.90
C LEU A 296 11.01 -4.84 -5.14
N MET A 297 11.08 -3.93 -4.17
CA MET A 297 10.67 -2.53 -4.39
C MET A 297 11.86 -1.72 -4.89
N PHE A 298 11.78 -1.19 -6.11
CA PHE A 298 12.88 -0.46 -6.74
C PHE A 298 13.41 0.67 -5.83
N LEU A 299 14.73 0.79 -5.64
CA LEU A 299 15.34 1.70 -4.65
C LEU A 299 14.85 3.15 -4.79
N ILE A 300 14.71 3.62 -6.03
CA ILE A 300 14.25 4.98 -6.32
C ILE A 300 12.79 5.19 -5.86
N ASP A 301 11.93 4.21 -6.11
CA ASP A 301 10.53 4.26 -5.66
C ASP A 301 10.44 4.09 -4.15
N TRP A 302 11.23 3.19 -3.56
CA TRP A 302 11.33 3.03 -2.10
C TRP A 302 11.73 4.35 -1.45
N ALA A 303 12.76 5.05 -1.96
CA ALA A 303 13.19 6.32 -1.41
C ALA A 303 12.06 7.36 -1.46
N SER A 304 11.32 7.41 -2.57
CA SER A 304 10.15 8.28 -2.73
C SER A 304 9.00 7.93 -1.77
N ILE A 305 8.68 6.66 -1.60
CA ILE A 305 7.62 6.17 -0.71
C ILE A 305 7.96 6.45 0.75
N PHE A 306 9.23 6.24 1.15
CA PHE A 306 9.66 6.42 2.53
C PHE A 306 10.03 7.86 2.87
N GLY A 307 10.14 8.75 1.88
CA GLY A 307 10.51 10.15 2.08
C GLY A 307 12.01 10.37 2.23
N ILE A 308 12.84 9.46 1.73
CA ILE A 308 14.29 9.55 1.76
C ILE A 308 14.78 10.46 0.62
N PRO A 309 15.58 11.50 0.90
CA PRO A 309 16.04 12.44 -0.11
C PRO A 309 17.00 11.74 -1.11
N LEU A 310 16.66 11.80 -2.39
CA LEU A 310 17.48 11.27 -3.48
C LEU A 310 17.44 12.22 -4.67
N ASN A 311 18.53 12.97 -4.88
CA ASN A 311 18.61 14.00 -5.92
C ASN A 311 18.68 13.40 -7.35
N ASN A 312 18.37 14.21 -8.36
CA ASN A 312 18.31 13.76 -9.77
C ASN A 312 19.64 13.18 -10.31
N PRO A 313 20.82 13.73 -9.98
CA PRO A 313 22.07 13.11 -10.38
C PRO A 313 22.31 11.74 -9.72
N ALA A 314 22.03 11.57 -8.41
CA ALA A 314 22.13 10.26 -7.75
C ALA A 314 21.14 9.23 -8.31
N ARG A 315 19.90 9.64 -8.64
CA ARG A 315 18.94 8.80 -9.39
C ARG A 315 19.55 8.34 -10.72
N SER A 316 20.09 9.28 -11.49
CA SER A 316 20.76 9.02 -12.77
C SER A 316 21.90 8.01 -12.62
N VAL A 317 22.79 8.22 -11.64
CA VAL A 317 23.93 7.32 -11.38
C VAL A 317 23.44 5.92 -11.01
N PHE A 318 22.40 5.79 -10.18
CA PHE A 318 21.83 4.49 -9.83
C PHE A 318 21.30 3.73 -11.06
N ILE A 319 20.56 4.41 -11.94
CA ILE A 319 20.00 3.82 -13.17
C ILE A 319 21.10 3.35 -14.10
N LEU A 320 22.11 4.18 -14.32
CA LEU A 320 23.24 3.86 -15.20
C LEU A 320 24.00 2.64 -14.66
N ARG A 321 24.31 2.63 -13.37
CA ARG A 321 24.99 1.49 -12.72
C ARG A 321 24.13 0.23 -12.72
N MET A 322 22.80 0.35 -12.61
CA MET A 322 21.89 -0.78 -12.81
C MET A 322 21.98 -1.30 -14.26
N ILE A 323 21.87 -0.43 -15.27
CA ILE A 323 21.95 -0.81 -16.69
C ILE A 323 23.29 -1.47 -17.01
N MET A 324 24.39 -1.04 -16.37
CA MET A 324 25.70 -1.69 -16.52
C MET A 324 25.74 -3.17 -16.11
N ASN A 325 24.74 -3.65 -15.36
CA ASN A 325 24.63 -5.02 -14.90
C ASN A 325 23.64 -5.88 -15.74
N VAL A 326 23.17 -5.40 -16.90
CA VAL A 326 22.41 -6.21 -17.86
C VAL A 326 23.34 -7.10 -18.71
N ASP A 327 22.77 -7.92 -19.60
CA ASP A 327 23.56 -8.84 -20.43
C ASP A 327 24.62 -8.10 -21.28
N LYS A 328 25.88 -8.29 -20.91
CA LYS A 328 27.03 -7.65 -21.55
C LYS A 328 27.23 -8.07 -23.00
N ALA A 329 26.78 -9.26 -23.38
CA ALA A 329 26.90 -9.73 -24.76
C ALA A 329 25.99 -8.95 -25.71
N GLN A 330 24.81 -8.52 -25.23
CA GLN A 330 23.82 -7.83 -26.03
C GLN A 330 23.94 -6.29 -25.96
N TYR A 331 24.42 -5.74 -24.83
CA TYR A 331 24.37 -4.30 -24.55
C TYR A 331 25.75 -3.65 -24.33
N SER A 332 26.81 -4.19 -24.92
CA SER A 332 28.21 -3.74 -24.68
C SER A 332 28.45 -2.24 -24.89
N ASN A 333 27.95 -1.64 -25.97
CA ASN A 333 28.09 -0.20 -26.25
C ASN A 333 27.29 0.67 -25.28
N VAL A 334 26.09 0.20 -24.87
CA VAL A 334 25.27 0.86 -23.85
C VAL A 334 26.01 0.87 -22.52
N ILE A 335 26.61 -0.26 -22.12
CA ILE A 335 27.38 -0.37 -20.89
C ILE A 335 28.60 0.57 -20.91
N SER A 336 29.36 0.59 -22.01
CA SER A 336 30.51 1.51 -22.13
C SER A 336 30.09 2.99 -22.11
N THR A 337 28.94 3.32 -22.69
CA THR A 337 28.39 4.68 -22.65
C THR A 337 27.93 5.04 -21.24
N CYS A 338 27.28 4.12 -20.52
CA CYS A 338 26.92 4.31 -19.11
C CYS A 338 28.16 4.61 -18.25
N GLU A 339 29.26 3.87 -18.43
CA GLU A 339 30.52 4.09 -17.70
C GLU A 339 31.02 5.54 -17.88
N LYS A 340 31.16 6.00 -19.14
CA LYS A 340 31.60 7.36 -19.46
C LYS A 340 30.69 8.43 -18.85
N VAL A 341 29.37 8.22 -18.91
CA VAL A 341 28.39 9.17 -18.38
C VAL A 341 28.43 9.21 -16.85
N VAL A 342 28.56 8.06 -16.18
CA VAL A 342 28.70 7.98 -14.72
C VAL A 342 29.98 8.68 -14.25
N GLU A 343 31.12 8.43 -14.91
CA GLU A 343 32.39 9.11 -14.60
C GLU A 343 32.25 10.63 -14.68
N LYS A 344 31.56 11.13 -15.71
CA LYS A 344 31.27 12.56 -15.86
C LYS A 344 30.37 13.09 -14.74
N PHE A 345 29.25 12.42 -14.44
CA PHE A 345 28.33 12.86 -13.38
C PHE A 345 29.00 12.94 -12.01
N ILE A 346 29.81 11.94 -11.67
CA ILE A 346 30.53 11.89 -10.39
C ILE A 346 31.65 12.93 -10.36
N GLY A 347 32.33 13.16 -11.50
CA GLY A 347 33.33 14.20 -11.64
C GLY A 347 32.75 15.60 -11.46
N ASP A 348 31.57 15.86 -12.03
CA ASP A 348 30.87 17.15 -11.96
C ASP A 348 30.26 17.39 -10.56
N ASP A 349 29.71 16.35 -9.92
CA ASP A 349 29.14 16.43 -8.56
C ASP A 349 29.46 15.18 -7.70
N PRO A 350 30.58 15.21 -6.95
CA PRO A 350 30.95 14.12 -6.03
C PRO A 350 29.94 13.88 -4.90
N SER A 351 29.09 14.87 -4.57
CA SER A 351 28.11 14.75 -3.47
C SER A 351 26.99 13.77 -3.80
N SER A 352 26.74 13.53 -5.08
CA SER A 352 25.73 12.57 -5.55
C SER A 352 26.13 11.12 -5.29
N GLU A 353 27.42 10.80 -5.33
CA GLU A 353 27.94 9.48 -4.92
C GLU A 353 27.69 9.25 -3.42
N MET A 354 27.93 10.27 -2.60
CA MET A 354 27.71 10.21 -1.16
C MET A 354 26.22 10.04 -0.82
N THR A 355 25.35 10.81 -1.49
CA THR A 355 23.88 10.71 -1.35
C THR A 355 23.40 9.31 -1.70
N LEU A 356 23.91 8.74 -2.79
CA LEU A 356 23.55 7.40 -3.23
C LEU A 356 24.03 6.33 -2.25
N ASN A 357 25.25 6.43 -1.72
CA ASN A 357 25.78 5.50 -0.72
C ASN A 357 24.98 5.53 0.57
N ASN A 358 24.60 6.72 1.06
CA ASN A 358 23.72 6.88 2.22
C ASN A 358 22.35 6.22 1.98
N THR A 359 21.79 6.40 0.77
CA THR A 359 20.52 5.78 0.39
C THR A 359 20.62 4.26 0.32
N HIS A 360 21.72 3.71 -0.22
CA HIS A 360 21.94 2.26 -0.25
C HIS A 360 22.02 1.62 1.14
N VAL A 361 22.61 2.32 2.11
CA VAL A 361 22.69 1.88 3.51
C VAL A 361 21.30 1.80 4.14
N LEU A 362 20.47 2.83 3.96
CA LEU A 362 19.09 2.82 4.46
C LEU A 362 18.22 1.80 3.72
N TYR A 363 18.43 1.64 2.42
CA TYR A 363 17.75 0.64 1.62
C TYR A 363 18.11 -0.77 2.08
N GLU A 364 19.39 -1.04 2.39
CA GLU A 364 19.80 -2.32 2.98
C GLU A 364 19.13 -2.61 4.32
N LEU A 365 19.01 -1.58 5.16
CA LEU A 365 18.31 -1.70 6.44
C LEU A 365 16.84 -2.09 6.22
N PHE A 366 16.18 -1.49 5.22
CA PHE A 366 14.84 -1.87 4.79
C PHE A 366 14.78 -3.31 4.30
N CYS A 367 15.70 -3.73 3.43
CA CYS A 367 15.81 -5.11 2.94
C CYS A 367 15.82 -6.12 4.10
N GLN A 368 16.69 -5.89 5.08
CA GLN A 368 16.84 -6.76 6.25
C GLN A 368 15.59 -6.76 7.13
N MET A 369 14.95 -5.60 7.32
CA MET A 369 13.69 -5.48 8.03
C MET A 369 12.60 -6.36 7.40
N ILE A 370 12.50 -6.40 6.06
CA ILE A 370 11.54 -7.25 5.36
C ILE A 370 11.88 -8.74 5.52
N THR A 371 13.16 -9.12 5.50
CA THR A 371 13.58 -10.49 5.81
C THR A 371 13.12 -10.92 7.20
N LEU A 372 13.29 -10.05 8.20
CA LEU A 372 12.85 -10.30 9.56
C LEU A 372 11.34 -10.49 9.65
N LEU A 373 10.57 -9.58 9.05
CA LEU A 373 9.11 -9.67 9.06
C LEU A 373 8.63 -10.96 8.39
N ASN A 374 9.24 -11.34 7.28
CA ASN A 374 8.94 -12.61 6.60
C ASN A 374 9.16 -13.83 7.51
N ASP A 375 10.27 -13.88 8.25
CA ASP A 375 10.56 -14.98 9.19
C ASP A 375 9.54 -15.02 10.35
N ILE A 376 9.22 -13.85 10.91
CA ILE A 376 8.29 -13.71 12.03
C ILE A 376 6.88 -14.14 11.60
N VAL A 377 6.34 -13.52 10.54
CA VAL A 377 4.96 -13.78 10.09
C VAL A 377 4.77 -15.25 9.71
N LYS A 378 5.76 -15.89 9.08
CA LYS A 378 5.70 -17.33 8.74
C LYS A 378 5.62 -18.26 9.95
N LYS A 379 6.13 -17.83 11.10
CA LYS A 379 6.13 -18.61 12.36
C LYS A 379 4.95 -18.28 13.27
N VAL A 380 4.08 -17.35 12.87
CA VAL A 380 2.82 -17.10 13.58
C VAL A 380 1.83 -18.22 13.24
N ASP A 381 1.56 -19.09 14.21
CA ASP A 381 0.48 -20.09 14.13
C ASP A 381 -0.60 -19.75 15.16
N LEU A 382 -1.74 -19.20 14.76
CA LEU A 382 -2.82 -18.80 15.68
C LEU A 382 -3.64 -19.97 16.27
N SER A 383 -3.39 -21.22 15.86
CA SER A 383 -4.14 -22.40 16.32
C SER A 383 -3.57 -23.04 17.60
N SER A 384 -2.29 -22.79 17.90
CA SER A 384 -1.60 -23.32 19.08
C SER A 384 -1.85 -22.47 20.33
N ILE A 385 -2.97 -22.73 21.01
CA ILE A 385 -3.33 -22.06 22.28
C ILE A 385 -2.69 -22.77 23.48
N LYS A 386 -2.44 -24.09 23.41
CA LYS A 386 -1.76 -24.86 24.47
C LYS A 386 -0.33 -25.14 24.06
N GLN A 387 0.68 -24.80 24.88
CA GLN A 387 2.03 -25.40 24.76
C GLN A 387 3.06 -24.98 25.83
N GLY A 388 3.99 -25.92 26.13
CA GLY A 388 5.07 -25.82 27.13
C GLY A 388 6.35 -25.08 26.70
N ARG A 389 7.45 -25.28 27.46
CA ARG A 389 8.68 -24.44 27.45
C ARG A 389 9.34 -24.18 26.09
N THR A 390 9.34 -25.13 25.16
CA THR A 390 9.99 -24.98 23.83
C THR A 390 9.35 -23.89 22.97
N VAL A 391 8.05 -23.69 23.14
CA VAL A 391 7.23 -22.80 22.33
C VAL A 391 7.31 -21.36 22.87
N LEU A 392 7.39 -21.18 24.19
CA LEU A 392 7.72 -19.89 24.80
C LEU A 392 9.09 -19.36 24.34
N SER A 393 10.12 -20.22 24.28
CA SER A 393 11.45 -19.84 23.80
C SER A 393 11.43 -19.31 22.36
N MET A 394 10.64 -19.96 21.49
CA MET A 394 10.45 -19.51 20.11
C MET A 394 9.79 -18.12 20.05
N ASP A 395 8.70 -17.90 20.80
CA ASP A 395 8.02 -16.60 20.82
C ASP A 395 8.89 -15.47 21.36
N ILE A 396 9.70 -15.75 22.38
CA ILE A 396 10.68 -14.79 22.92
C ILE A 396 11.70 -14.44 21.82
N GLN A 397 12.19 -15.43 21.07
CA GLN A 397 13.12 -15.18 19.97
C GLN A 397 12.46 -14.35 18.85
N GLN A 398 11.22 -14.66 18.46
CA GLN A 398 10.50 -13.90 17.43
C GLN A 398 10.17 -12.47 17.89
N SER A 399 9.86 -12.28 19.17
CA SER A 399 9.63 -10.96 19.76
C SER A 399 10.89 -10.09 19.76
N ARG A 400 12.06 -10.69 20.01
CA ARG A 400 13.35 -9.97 19.86
C ARG A 400 13.59 -9.54 18.42
N LEU A 401 13.29 -10.40 17.44
CA LEU A 401 13.40 -10.06 16.02
C LEU A 401 12.42 -8.94 15.63
N LEU A 402 11.20 -8.96 16.20
CA LEU A 402 10.21 -7.90 16.01
C LEU A 402 10.71 -6.56 16.54
N CYS A 403 11.30 -6.52 17.74
CA CYS A 403 11.90 -5.30 18.29
C CYS A 403 13.00 -4.73 17.37
N VAL A 404 13.87 -5.58 16.82
CA VAL A 404 14.89 -5.17 15.84
C VAL A 404 14.23 -4.61 14.58
N SER A 405 13.22 -5.28 14.04
CA SER A 405 12.51 -4.84 12.84
C SER A 405 11.83 -3.48 13.03
N ILE A 406 11.19 -3.23 14.18
CA ILE A 406 10.60 -1.93 14.50
C ILE A 406 11.68 -0.86 14.63
N ARG A 407 12.81 -1.17 15.28
CA ARG A 407 13.94 -0.22 15.38
C ARG A 407 14.50 0.15 14.01
N MET A 408 14.63 -0.82 13.10
CA MET A 408 15.06 -0.57 11.72
C MET A 408 14.13 0.42 11.02
N MET A 409 12.81 0.25 11.17
CA MET A 409 11.82 1.19 10.63
C MET A 409 11.97 2.59 11.24
N GLU A 410 12.03 2.68 12.58
CA GLU A 410 12.19 3.95 13.29
C GLU A 410 13.46 4.69 12.84
N LYS A 411 14.55 3.96 12.57
CA LYS A 411 15.78 4.52 12.01
C LYS A 411 15.62 5.03 10.59
N ILE A 412 14.94 4.30 9.70
CA ILE A 412 14.64 4.78 8.35
C ILE A 412 13.82 6.07 8.41
N ASP A 413 12.79 6.10 9.27
CA ASP A 413 11.93 7.28 9.45
C ASP A 413 12.68 8.49 10.01
N MET A 414 13.76 8.30 10.78
CA MET A 414 14.61 9.42 11.22
C MET A 414 15.31 10.14 10.08
N TYR A 415 15.56 9.46 8.96
CA TYR A 415 16.19 10.02 7.77
C TYR A 415 15.18 10.44 6.68
N ALA A 416 13.88 10.28 6.93
CA ALA A 416 12.83 10.71 6.03
C ALA A 416 12.59 12.23 6.16
N THR A 417 13.18 13.00 5.25
CA THR A 417 13.10 14.47 5.23
C THR A 417 12.15 15.02 4.15
N VAL A 418 11.65 14.16 3.27
CA VAL A 418 10.77 14.51 2.14
C VAL A 418 9.38 13.91 2.35
N LYS A 419 8.34 14.54 1.80
CA LYS A 419 6.97 14.01 1.82
C LYS A 419 6.89 12.68 1.04
N SER A 420 6.24 11.69 1.63
CA SER A 420 5.98 10.38 1.01
C SER A 420 5.11 10.52 -0.25
N SER A 421 5.46 9.80 -1.31
CA SER A 421 4.66 9.72 -2.54
C SER A 421 3.49 8.73 -2.46
N ASN A 422 3.58 7.71 -1.60
CA ASN A 422 2.52 6.72 -1.38
C ASN A 422 2.46 6.36 0.11
N LEU A 423 1.59 7.06 0.83
CA LEU A 423 1.45 6.89 2.28
C LEU A 423 0.86 5.53 2.65
N GLU A 424 -0.05 4.99 1.84
CA GLU A 424 -0.68 3.69 2.08
C GLU A 424 0.37 2.56 2.08
N GLN A 425 1.26 2.56 1.09
CA GLN A 425 2.32 1.58 0.99
C GLN A 425 3.34 1.69 2.13
N LYS A 426 3.59 2.89 2.64
CA LYS A 426 4.39 3.11 3.85
C LYS A 426 3.67 2.55 5.09
N LEU A 427 2.37 2.84 5.24
CA LEU A 427 1.55 2.41 6.38
C LEU A 427 1.35 0.90 6.45
N PHE A 428 1.43 0.17 5.32
CA PHE A 428 1.39 -1.30 5.30
C PHE A 428 2.39 -1.92 6.28
N PHE A 429 3.63 -1.44 6.33
CA PHE A 429 4.65 -2.01 7.23
C PHE A 429 4.36 -1.69 8.70
N CYS A 430 3.83 -0.49 8.98
CA CYS A 430 3.36 -0.15 10.32
C CYS A 430 2.22 -1.07 10.76
N LEU A 431 1.31 -1.42 9.85
CA LEU A 431 0.20 -2.34 10.11
C LEU A 431 0.72 -3.75 10.46
N VAL A 432 1.70 -4.25 9.73
CA VAL A 432 2.37 -5.54 10.02
C VAL A 432 2.99 -5.52 11.42
N HIS A 433 3.77 -4.48 11.76
CA HIS A 433 4.38 -4.35 13.09
C HIS A 433 3.34 -4.31 14.20
N ASN A 434 2.27 -3.53 14.00
CA ASN A 434 1.18 -3.39 14.97
C ASN A 434 0.46 -4.73 15.21
N ALA A 435 0.14 -5.48 14.15
CA ALA A 435 -0.48 -6.80 14.25
C ALA A 435 0.42 -7.79 15.02
N LEU A 436 1.71 -7.83 14.70
CA LEU A 436 2.68 -8.71 15.37
C LEU A 436 2.88 -8.32 16.84
N LEU A 437 2.90 -7.03 17.17
CA LEU A 437 2.96 -6.56 18.56
C LEU A 437 1.79 -7.08 19.38
N ILE A 438 0.55 -6.94 18.87
CA ILE A 438 -0.65 -7.45 19.53
C ILE A 438 -0.52 -8.95 19.81
N ILE A 439 -0.14 -9.73 18.77
CA ILE A 439 -0.02 -11.19 18.86
C ILE A 439 1.00 -11.60 19.92
N TYR A 440 2.23 -11.10 19.85
CA TYR A 440 3.28 -11.55 20.75
C TYR A 440 3.14 -11.02 22.17
N VAL A 441 2.59 -9.81 22.38
CA VAL A 441 2.31 -9.29 23.72
C VAL A 441 1.31 -10.19 24.45
N ILE A 442 0.23 -10.61 23.77
CA ILE A 442 -0.78 -11.51 24.34
C ILE A 442 -0.20 -12.91 24.56
N ARG A 443 0.45 -13.49 23.55
CA ARG A 443 0.96 -14.87 23.59
C ARG A 443 1.99 -15.12 24.66
N ILE A 444 2.94 -14.19 24.81
CA ILE A 444 3.96 -14.30 25.86
C ILE A 444 3.30 -14.27 27.23
N SER A 445 2.34 -13.36 27.45
CA SER A 445 1.60 -13.29 28.72
C SER A 445 0.83 -14.58 29.00
N GLN A 446 0.06 -15.09 28.04
CA GLN A 446 -0.67 -16.36 28.15
C GLN A 446 0.28 -17.51 28.53
N ARG A 447 1.35 -17.70 27.77
CA ARG A 447 2.27 -18.84 27.99
C ARG A 447 3.05 -18.76 29.29
N LEU A 448 3.42 -17.56 29.74
CA LEU A 448 4.06 -17.38 31.06
C LEU A 448 3.10 -17.70 32.19
N ILE A 449 1.86 -17.21 32.11
CA ILE A 449 0.84 -17.43 33.13
C ILE A 449 0.44 -18.91 33.19
N ASP A 450 0.23 -19.56 32.04
CA ASP A 450 -0.06 -20.99 31.96
C ASP A 450 1.05 -21.83 32.59
N HIS A 451 2.32 -21.49 32.32
CA HIS A 451 3.46 -22.22 32.88
C HIS A 451 3.57 -22.08 34.40
N ILE A 452 3.31 -20.88 34.93
CA ILE A 452 3.28 -20.64 36.37
C ILE A 452 2.11 -21.38 37.02
N GLY A 453 0.95 -21.43 36.36
CA GLY A 453 -0.21 -22.20 36.83
C GLY A 453 0.07 -23.70 36.89
N ASP A 454 0.72 -24.25 35.87
CA ASP A 454 1.06 -25.68 35.79
C ASP A 454 2.14 -26.11 36.79
N GLU A 455 3.22 -25.33 36.94
CA GLU A 455 4.35 -25.68 37.81
C GLU A 455 4.20 -25.18 39.26
N SER A 456 3.25 -24.27 39.51
CA SER A 456 3.06 -23.57 40.80
C SER A 456 4.34 -22.89 41.31
N ASP A 457 5.21 -22.44 40.40
CA ASP A 457 6.50 -21.80 40.64
C ASP A 457 6.73 -20.64 39.65
N ASP A 458 7.47 -19.61 40.06
CA ASP A 458 7.77 -18.41 39.26
C ASP A 458 9.22 -18.34 38.74
N SER A 459 10.00 -19.42 38.85
CA SER A 459 11.39 -19.49 38.35
C SER A 459 11.50 -19.21 36.84
N ILE A 460 10.44 -19.46 36.05
CA ILE A 460 10.41 -19.09 34.63
C ILE A 460 10.54 -17.58 34.39
N LEU A 461 10.04 -16.76 35.33
CA LEU A 461 10.19 -15.31 35.28
C LEU A 461 11.63 -14.91 35.56
N ALA A 462 12.33 -15.64 36.44
CA ALA A 462 13.76 -15.46 36.68
C ALA A 462 14.60 -15.79 35.45
N ASN A 463 14.29 -16.91 34.79
CA ASN A 463 15.00 -17.34 33.59
C ASN A 463 14.87 -16.35 32.42
N ASN A 464 13.81 -15.53 32.42
CA ASN A 464 13.50 -14.58 31.35
C ASN A 464 13.53 -13.11 31.80
N GLU A 465 14.10 -12.80 32.97
CA GLU A 465 14.07 -11.46 33.57
C GLU A 465 14.61 -10.37 32.64
N ASN A 466 15.75 -10.62 31.99
CA ASN A 466 16.35 -9.66 31.05
C ASN A 466 15.46 -9.38 29.82
N PHE A 467 14.72 -10.38 29.35
CA PHE A 467 13.76 -10.19 28.25
C PHE A 467 12.54 -9.37 28.69
N LEU A 468 12.03 -9.66 29.89
CA LEU A 468 10.87 -8.97 30.45
C LEU A 468 11.17 -7.48 30.72
N ASP A 469 12.35 -7.18 31.27
CA ASP A 469 12.73 -5.81 31.64
C ASP A 469 13.08 -4.93 30.42
N LYS A 470 13.52 -5.53 29.31
CA LYS A 470 13.95 -4.81 28.11
C LYS A 470 12.94 -4.92 26.96
N GLU A 471 12.92 -6.05 26.26
CA GLU A 471 12.14 -6.22 25.03
C GLU A 471 10.63 -6.21 25.31
N TYR A 472 10.16 -7.01 26.26
CA TYR A 472 8.73 -7.11 26.55
C TYR A 472 8.16 -5.76 27.03
N LYS A 473 8.88 -5.10 27.94
CA LYS A 473 8.55 -3.73 28.39
C LYS A 473 8.47 -2.77 27.20
N ALA A 474 9.46 -2.74 26.32
CA ALA A 474 9.47 -1.85 25.16
C ALA A 474 8.32 -2.14 24.18
N MET A 475 7.93 -3.40 24.01
CA MET A 475 6.78 -3.79 23.19
C MET A 475 5.47 -3.20 23.75
N ILE A 476 5.27 -3.23 25.08
CA ILE A 476 4.08 -2.64 25.72
C ILE A 476 4.08 -1.12 25.55
N VAL A 477 5.23 -0.45 25.76
CA VAL A 477 5.34 1.01 25.53
C VAL A 477 5.04 1.36 24.06
N ARG A 478 5.54 0.57 23.11
CA ARG A 478 5.28 0.79 21.67
C ARG A 478 3.83 0.51 21.28
N LEU A 479 3.19 -0.45 21.94
CA LEU A 479 1.79 -0.77 21.79
C LEU A 479 0.90 0.38 22.30
N HIS A 480 1.18 0.93 23.49
CA HIS A 480 0.47 2.09 24.04
C HIS A 480 0.53 3.30 23.09
N ARG A 481 1.69 3.54 22.48
CA ARG A 481 1.90 4.63 21.51
C ARG A 481 1.15 4.46 20.19
N MET A 482 0.55 3.30 19.90
CA MET A 482 -0.32 3.14 18.73
C MET A 482 -1.56 4.02 18.83
N GLY A 483 -2.02 4.34 20.05
CA GLY A 483 -3.11 5.29 20.28
C GLY A 483 -4.45 4.87 19.66
N ASN A 484 -4.67 3.56 19.47
CA ASN A 484 -5.88 3.02 18.86
C ASN A 484 -6.60 2.02 19.78
N ASP A 485 -7.87 1.77 19.49
CA ASP A 485 -8.75 0.92 20.31
C ASP A 485 -8.22 -0.52 20.45
N ALA A 486 -7.62 -1.09 19.40
CA ALA A 486 -7.02 -2.42 19.46
C ALA A 486 -5.83 -2.49 20.44
N SER A 487 -4.98 -1.46 20.47
CA SER A 487 -3.86 -1.38 21.41
C SER A 487 -4.32 -1.26 22.86
N GLU A 488 -5.34 -0.45 23.12
CA GLU A 488 -5.90 -0.27 24.46
C GLU A 488 -6.51 -1.58 24.97
N LYS A 489 -7.34 -2.25 24.15
CA LYS A 489 -7.92 -3.55 24.49
C LYS A 489 -6.86 -4.61 24.77
N THR A 490 -5.78 -4.61 24.00
CA THR A 490 -4.66 -5.56 24.19
C THR A 490 -3.98 -5.34 25.54
N ILE A 491 -3.67 -4.08 25.89
CA ILE A 491 -3.05 -3.72 27.17
C ILE A 491 -3.98 -4.09 28.34
N GLN A 492 -5.26 -3.71 28.26
CA GLN A 492 -6.25 -4.02 29.30
C GLN A 492 -6.41 -5.53 29.50
N TYR A 493 -6.42 -6.31 28.42
CA TYR A 493 -6.48 -7.77 28.49
C TYR A 493 -5.26 -8.35 29.22
N VAL A 494 -4.05 -7.94 28.85
CA VAL A 494 -2.81 -8.40 29.50
C VAL A 494 -2.79 -8.00 30.98
N ILE A 495 -3.15 -6.76 31.33
CA ILE A 495 -3.23 -6.31 32.72
C ILE A 495 -4.21 -7.18 33.51
N SER A 496 -5.40 -7.45 32.96
CA SER A 496 -6.41 -8.29 33.59
C SER A 496 -5.90 -9.70 33.86
N MET A 497 -5.19 -10.30 32.91
CA MET A 497 -4.60 -11.64 33.07
C MET A 497 -3.59 -11.69 34.23
N TRP A 498 -2.66 -10.73 34.27
CA TRP A 498 -1.65 -10.69 35.32
C TRP A 498 -2.24 -10.33 36.69
N ASN A 499 -3.25 -9.48 36.75
CA ASN A 499 -3.95 -9.16 37.99
C ASN A 499 -4.69 -10.39 38.56
N GLN A 500 -5.30 -11.19 37.68
CA GLN A 500 -5.93 -12.45 38.09
C GLN A 500 -4.90 -13.45 38.64
N LEU A 501 -3.72 -13.57 38.00
CA LEU A 501 -2.65 -14.41 38.52
C LEU A 501 -2.14 -13.89 39.89
N LEU A 502 -1.92 -12.58 40.02
CA LEU A 502 -1.47 -11.93 41.26
C LEU A 502 -2.44 -12.16 42.42
N SER A 503 -3.76 -12.12 42.15
CA SER A 503 -4.79 -12.36 43.17
C SER A 503 -4.77 -13.80 43.69
N ASN A 504 -4.24 -14.75 42.90
CA ASN A 504 -4.16 -16.17 43.21
C ASN A 504 -2.74 -16.63 43.62
N SER A 505 -1.74 -15.74 43.59
CA SER A 505 -0.32 -16.09 43.69
C SER A 505 0.21 -16.13 45.12
N ASN A 506 -0.51 -16.75 46.06
CA ASN A 506 -0.07 -16.85 47.46
C ASN A 506 1.30 -17.57 47.55
N GLY A 507 2.38 -16.81 47.70
CA GLY A 507 3.76 -17.31 47.84
C GLY A 507 4.70 -17.04 46.67
N LEU A 508 4.22 -16.58 45.50
CA LEU A 508 5.08 -16.24 44.35
C LEU A 508 5.70 -14.85 44.52
N GLN A 509 7.02 -14.75 44.41
CA GLN A 509 7.79 -13.54 44.73
C GLN A 509 7.96 -12.60 43.54
N ARG A 510 7.94 -13.11 42.30
CA ARG A 510 8.27 -12.37 41.07
C ARG A 510 7.06 -11.93 40.26
N VAL A 511 5.89 -12.55 40.47
CA VAL A 511 4.63 -12.13 39.83
C VAL A 511 4.29 -10.66 40.11
N PRO A 512 4.39 -10.13 41.36
CA PRO A 512 4.17 -8.71 41.62
C PRO A 512 5.13 -7.78 40.84
N TRP A 513 6.39 -8.20 40.69
CA TRP A 513 7.40 -7.43 39.94
C TRP A 513 7.04 -7.31 38.45
N VAL A 514 6.64 -8.40 37.80
CA VAL A 514 6.23 -8.36 36.38
C VAL A 514 4.97 -7.52 36.20
N TYR A 515 3.97 -7.69 37.08
CA TYR A 515 2.73 -6.93 37.01
C TYR A 515 3.00 -5.42 37.12
N GLN A 516 3.83 -4.99 38.08
CA GLN A 516 4.18 -3.58 38.21
C GLN A 516 4.89 -3.04 36.97
N LYS A 517 5.79 -3.82 36.36
CA LYS A 517 6.49 -3.43 35.12
C LYS A 517 5.54 -3.24 33.94
N ILE A 518 4.51 -4.07 33.83
CA ILE A 518 3.47 -3.96 32.81
C ILE A 518 2.66 -2.67 33.02
N LEU A 519 2.26 -2.37 34.26
CA LEU A 519 1.56 -1.13 34.61
C LEU A 519 2.42 0.10 34.27
N ASP A 520 3.67 0.14 34.75
CA ASP A 520 4.58 1.24 34.47
C ASP A 520 4.79 1.46 32.97
N ALA A 521 4.89 0.37 32.19
CA ALA A 521 5.03 0.43 30.74
C ALA A 521 3.76 0.91 30.03
N SER A 522 2.58 0.54 30.53
CA SER A 522 1.29 0.96 29.98
C SER A 522 0.98 2.44 30.20
N GLU A 523 1.59 3.05 31.22
CA GLU A 523 1.43 4.48 31.54
C GLU A 523 2.55 5.35 30.95
N GLN A 524 3.63 4.74 30.44
CA GLN A 524 4.80 5.45 29.94
C GLN A 524 4.50 6.15 28.61
N LYS A 525 4.44 7.48 28.64
CA LYS A 525 4.24 8.33 27.45
C LYS A 525 5.52 8.72 26.72
N THR A 526 6.68 8.58 27.36
CA THR A 526 7.97 8.98 26.77
C THR A 526 8.48 7.92 25.79
N PRO A 527 8.96 8.33 24.59
CA PRO A 527 9.52 7.40 23.62
C PRO A 527 10.72 6.65 24.20
N SER A 528 10.67 5.32 24.18
CA SER A 528 11.84 4.47 24.39
C SER A 528 12.31 3.90 23.07
N ASN A 529 13.61 3.95 22.80
CA ASN A 529 14.17 3.25 21.64
C ASN A 529 13.90 1.76 21.76
N MET A 530 13.40 1.14 20.69
CA MET A 530 13.22 -0.31 20.66
C MET A 530 14.56 -1.02 20.89
N PRO A 531 14.63 -2.02 21.79
CA PRO A 531 15.85 -2.78 22.00
C PRO A 531 16.25 -3.53 20.71
N ALA A 532 17.53 -3.48 20.37
CA ALA A 532 18.08 -4.25 19.26
C ALA A 532 19.20 -5.16 19.77
N PRO A 533 18.89 -6.38 20.22
CA PRO A 533 19.93 -7.36 20.48
C PRO A 533 20.71 -7.63 19.18
N LYS A 534 22.01 -7.94 19.30
CA LYS A 534 22.85 -8.31 18.15
C LYS A 534 22.32 -9.63 17.56
N LEU A 535 21.48 -9.55 16.54
CA LEU A 535 20.89 -10.71 15.89
C LEU A 535 21.66 -10.99 14.59
N ASN A 536 22.07 -12.25 14.42
CA ASN A 536 22.89 -12.72 13.32
C ASN A 536 22.01 -12.99 12.08
N VAL A 537 21.51 -11.92 11.46
CA VAL A 537 20.57 -12.00 10.34
C VAL A 537 21.35 -11.81 9.05
N LYS A 538 21.54 -12.89 8.27
CA LYS A 538 22.12 -12.80 6.93
C LYS A 538 21.05 -12.37 5.94
N ALA A 539 21.17 -11.18 5.35
CA ALA A 539 20.61 -10.94 4.03
C ALA A 539 21.43 -11.77 3.01
N ALA A 540 21.06 -13.03 2.81
CA ALA A 540 21.61 -13.85 1.74
C ALA A 540 21.24 -13.26 0.37
N ASN A 541 21.91 -13.70 -0.69
CA ASN A 541 21.74 -13.23 -2.08
C ASN A 541 20.33 -13.46 -2.71
N SER A 542 19.31 -13.73 -1.89
CA SER A 542 17.90 -13.92 -2.27
C SER A 542 16.90 -13.38 -1.22
N GLY A 543 17.27 -12.37 -0.43
CA GLY A 543 16.86 -12.26 0.98
C GLY A 543 15.58 -11.51 1.40
N TYR A 544 14.92 -10.70 0.58
CA TYR A 544 13.64 -10.10 0.97
C TYR A 544 12.64 -10.12 -0.18
N ASP A 545 11.42 -10.46 0.17
CA ASP A 545 10.37 -10.81 -0.76
C ASP A 545 9.08 -10.19 -0.27
N LEU A 546 8.71 -9.07 -0.88
CA LEU A 546 7.50 -8.33 -0.52
C LEU A 546 6.23 -9.11 -0.87
N PHE A 547 6.26 -9.91 -1.94
CA PHE A 547 5.15 -10.79 -2.29
C PHE A 547 4.91 -11.83 -1.20
N LEU A 548 5.95 -12.53 -0.75
CA LEU A 548 5.83 -13.51 0.33
C LEU A 548 5.39 -12.87 1.63
N LEU A 549 5.80 -11.63 1.92
CA LEU A 549 5.35 -10.93 3.12
C LEU A 549 3.86 -10.64 3.05
N ARG A 550 3.37 -10.09 1.92
CA ARG A 550 1.94 -9.82 1.70
C ARG A 550 1.12 -11.11 1.74
N GLN A 551 1.59 -12.16 1.06
CA GLN A 551 0.93 -13.46 1.08
C GLN A 551 0.87 -14.07 2.48
N ALA A 552 1.97 -14.01 3.24
CA ALA A 552 2.01 -14.53 4.60
C ALA A 552 1.13 -13.70 5.55
N MET A 553 1.05 -12.39 5.35
CA MET A 553 0.12 -11.51 6.08
C MET A 553 -1.33 -11.89 5.83
N ASP A 554 -1.72 -12.04 4.57
CA ASP A 554 -3.08 -12.43 4.21
C ASP A 554 -3.45 -13.83 4.73
N ALA A 555 -2.51 -14.79 4.64
CA ALA A 555 -2.75 -16.17 5.06
C ALA A 555 -2.73 -16.37 6.59
N ASN A 556 -1.83 -15.69 7.30
CA ASN A 556 -1.60 -15.96 8.73
C ASN A 556 -2.26 -14.95 9.66
N LEU A 557 -2.33 -13.67 9.25
CA LEU A 557 -2.85 -12.60 10.11
C LEU A 557 -4.24 -12.13 9.71
N GLU A 558 -4.63 -12.25 8.44
CA GLU A 558 -5.93 -11.79 7.90
C GLU A 558 -6.21 -10.29 8.16
N VAL A 559 -5.15 -9.47 8.27
CA VAL A 559 -5.22 -8.02 8.53
C VAL A 559 -4.91 -7.23 7.25
N LYS A 560 -5.87 -6.46 6.76
CA LYS A 560 -5.73 -5.62 5.55
C LYS A 560 -5.72 -4.13 5.86
N CYS A 561 -6.41 -3.72 6.92
CA CYS A 561 -6.47 -2.32 7.36
C CYS A 561 -6.36 -2.20 8.89
N ALA A 562 -6.28 -0.96 9.39
CA ALA A 562 -6.18 -0.69 10.82
C ALA A 562 -7.39 -1.20 11.62
N ASP A 563 -8.58 -1.22 11.03
CA ASP A 563 -9.80 -1.69 11.69
C ASP A 563 -9.77 -3.20 11.97
N ASP A 564 -9.09 -3.97 11.13
CA ASP A 564 -8.93 -5.42 11.30
C ASP A 564 -8.11 -5.78 12.54
N LEU A 565 -7.32 -4.84 13.10
CA LEU A 565 -6.56 -5.08 14.34
C LEU A 565 -7.48 -5.41 15.51
N ASN A 566 -8.69 -4.85 15.56
CA ASN A 566 -9.68 -5.18 16.59
C ASN A 566 -10.20 -6.62 16.46
N ILE A 567 -10.35 -7.10 15.23
CA ILE A 567 -10.73 -8.48 14.94
C ILE A 567 -9.58 -9.41 15.37
N LEU A 568 -8.35 -9.05 15.03
CA LEU A 568 -7.15 -9.79 15.42
C LEU A 568 -7.07 -9.95 16.94
N VAL A 569 -7.28 -8.89 17.73
CA VAL A 569 -7.30 -8.97 19.19
C VAL A 569 -8.30 -10.02 19.68
N ARG A 570 -9.53 -10.02 19.16
CA ARG A 570 -10.55 -11.01 19.55
C ARG A 570 -10.11 -12.43 19.20
N THR A 571 -9.60 -12.64 17.99
CA THR A 571 -9.12 -13.94 17.52
C THR A 571 -7.96 -14.47 18.36
N VAL A 572 -7.02 -13.62 18.77
CA VAL A 572 -5.88 -14.02 19.61
C VAL A 572 -6.31 -14.31 21.05
N VAL A 573 -7.24 -13.52 21.60
CA VAL A 573 -7.78 -13.71 22.97
C VAL A 573 -8.62 -14.98 23.07
N GLN A 574 -9.54 -15.20 22.13
CA GLN A 574 -10.45 -16.35 22.14
C GLN A 574 -9.77 -17.63 21.63
N GLY A 575 -8.64 -17.48 20.93
CA GLY A 575 -8.03 -18.54 20.14
C GLY A 575 -8.87 -18.85 18.91
N LYS A 576 -8.27 -19.32 17.81
CA LYS A 576 -9.03 -19.81 16.64
C LYS A 576 -9.78 -21.10 17.01
N SER A 577 -10.89 -21.00 17.74
CA SER A 577 -11.94 -22.02 17.76
C SER A 577 -13.29 -21.33 17.48
N ASN A 578 -13.81 -21.60 16.28
CA ASN A 578 -15.17 -21.32 15.82
C ASN A 578 -15.55 -19.84 15.59
N ILE A 579 -15.06 -19.25 14.50
CA ILE A 579 -15.76 -18.17 13.78
C ILE A 579 -16.05 -18.64 12.35
N ILE A 580 -16.67 -19.81 12.23
CA ILE A 580 -17.50 -20.22 11.10
C ILE A 580 -18.65 -20.99 11.75
N ASP A 581 -19.61 -20.23 12.31
CA ASP A 581 -20.99 -20.62 12.64
C ASP A 581 -21.53 -19.57 13.61
N ASN A 582 -22.19 -18.55 13.04
CA ASN A 582 -23.16 -17.61 13.65
C ASN A 582 -23.13 -16.22 13.00
N ALA A 583 -22.89 -16.14 11.69
CA ALA A 583 -23.35 -15.02 10.85
C ALA A 583 -24.58 -15.48 10.03
N SER A 584 -25.57 -16.05 10.72
CA SER A 584 -26.89 -16.42 10.16
C SER A 584 -27.88 -16.74 11.28
N SER A 585 -28.03 -15.86 12.28
CA SER A 585 -29.26 -15.78 13.09
C SER A 585 -29.24 -14.56 14.02
N ASN A 586 -29.70 -13.43 13.48
CA ASN A 586 -30.65 -12.47 14.07
C ASN A 586 -30.51 -11.09 13.42
#